data_AF-A0A809S0J8-F1
#
_entry.id   AF-A0A809S0J8-F1
#
_cell.length_a   1.000
_cell.length_b   1.000
_cell.length_c   1.000
_cell.angle_alpha   90.00
_cell.angle_beta   90.00
_cell.angle_gamma   90.00
#
_symmetry.space_group_name_H-M   'P 1'
#
loop_
_entity.id
_entity.type
_entity.pdbx_description
1 polymer ?
#
loop_
_entity_poly.entity_id
_entity_poly.type
_entity_poly.pdbx_seq_one_letter_code
_entity_poly.pdbx_strand_id
1 'polypeptide(L)'
;MNYVVSNLLTVFMENNSSRTQGQNQPKWVYLVVGILLIVASLIMLYFYKLSLQKIRNYKEKQLEEYKKDNPRLKGITYENSGLYLPGWERMKYNIPLFLTVLFISIAILMFIYSAN
;
A
#
# COMPACT_ATOMS: atom_id res chain seq x y z
N MET A 1 28.93 22.11 -43.80
CA MET A 1 28.85 21.55 -42.43
C MET A 1 27.59 21.99 -41.67
N ASN A 2 27.06 23.21 -41.92
CA ASN A 2 25.88 23.73 -41.20
C ASN A 2 24.54 23.03 -41.49
N TYR A 3 24.32 22.53 -42.71
CA TYR A 3 23.04 21.89 -43.08
C TYR A 3 22.79 20.54 -42.39
N VAL A 4 23.85 19.76 -42.15
CA VAL A 4 23.72 18.45 -41.48
C VAL A 4 23.43 18.65 -40.00
N VAL A 5 24.09 19.63 -39.36
CA VAL A 5 23.87 19.97 -37.95
C VAL A 5 22.48 20.56 -37.74
N SER A 6 21.99 21.42 -38.66
CA SER A 6 20.63 21.96 -38.57
C SER A 6 19.57 20.87 -38.73
N ASN A 7 19.76 19.92 -39.64
CA ASN A 7 18.83 18.80 -39.82
C ASN A 7 18.82 17.84 -38.62
N LEU A 8 19.97 17.64 -37.99
CA LEU A 8 20.07 16.82 -36.79
C LEU A 8 19.36 17.48 -35.60
N LEU A 9 19.50 18.81 -35.47
CA LEU A 9 18.82 19.59 -34.45
C LEU A 9 17.31 19.63 -34.65
N THR A 10 16.81 19.75 -35.88
CA THR A 10 15.37 19.72 -36.16
C THR A 10 14.77 18.36 -35.86
N VAL A 11 15.41 17.26 -36.27
CA VAL A 11 14.95 15.88 -35.95
C VAL A 11 14.98 15.62 -34.45
N PHE A 12 15.98 16.13 -33.73
CA PHE A 12 16.06 16.01 -32.28
C PHE A 12 14.96 16.80 -31.57
N MET A 13 14.69 18.02 -32.02
CA MET A 13 13.61 18.87 -31.49
C MET A 13 12.23 18.29 -31.79
N GLU A 14 12.01 17.76 -32.99
CA GLU A 14 10.74 17.13 -33.41
C GLU A 14 10.44 15.87 -32.60
N ASN A 15 11.43 14.99 -32.38
CA ASN A 15 11.29 13.80 -31.53
C ASN A 15 11.03 14.14 -30.06
N ASN A 16 11.58 15.24 -29.54
CA ASN A 16 11.30 15.66 -28.17
C ASN A 16 9.93 16.31 -28.03
N SER A 17 9.51 17.11 -29.01
CA SER A 17 8.19 17.76 -29.01
C SER A 17 7.03 16.75 -29.07
N SER A 18 7.19 15.66 -29.83
CA SER A 18 6.23 14.55 -29.90
C SER A 18 6.24 13.64 -28.66
N ARG A 19 7.35 13.57 -27.91
CA ARG A 19 7.40 12.95 -26.57
C ARG A 19 6.77 13.83 -25.48
N THR A 20 6.81 15.15 -25.64
CA THR A 20 6.18 16.12 -24.72
C THR A 20 4.75 16.49 -25.09
N GLN A 21 4.21 15.98 -26.22
CA GLN A 21 2.77 15.85 -26.36
C GLN A 21 2.32 14.75 -25.39
N GLY A 22 2.26 15.13 -24.11
CA GLY A 22 1.61 14.37 -23.08
C GLY A 22 0.26 13.98 -23.63
N GLN A 23 0.04 12.68 -23.82
CA GLN A 23 -1.29 12.16 -24.01
C GLN A 23 -2.13 12.76 -22.88
N ASN A 24 -2.99 13.72 -23.22
CA ASN A 24 -4.02 14.20 -22.32
C ASN A 24 -4.93 13.01 -22.10
N GLN A 25 -4.57 12.17 -21.12
CA GLN A 25 -5.41 11.04 -20.78
C GLN A 25 -6.78 11.60 -20.43
N PRO A 26 -7.86 10.94 -20.90
CA PRO A 26 -9.18 11.45 -20.65
C PRO A 26 -9.40 11.60 -19.15
N LYS A 27 -9.87 12.77 -18.69
CA LYS A 27 -10.04 13.06 -17.25
C LYS A 27 -10.91 12.01 -16.53
N TRP A 28 -11.83 11.40 -17.26
CA TRP A 28 -12.69 10.32 -16.76
C TRP A 28 -11.92 9.07 -16.32
N VAL A 29 -10.74 8.80 -16.91
CA VAL A 29 -9.90 7.65 -16.53
C VAL A 29 -9.42 7.81 -15.09
N TYR A 30 -8.93 8.99 -14.72
CA TYR A 30 -8.50 9.27 -13.35
C TYR A 30 -9.65 9.14 -12.35
N LEU A 31 -10.86 9.58 -12.73
CA LEU A 31 -12.05 9.43 -11.90
C LEU A 31 -12.41 7.95 -11.66
N VAL A 32 -12.43 7.13 -12.71
CA VAL A 32 -12.73 5.69 -12.61
C VAL A 32 -11.67 4.98 -11.76
N VAL A 33 -10.39 5.25 -12.00
CA VAL A 33 -9.29 4.67 -11.20
C VAL A 33 -9.39 5.09 -9.73
N GLY A 34 -9.70 6.36 -9.46
CA GLY A 34 -9.92 6.86 -8.10
C GLY A 34 -11.04 6.10 -7.38
N ILE A 35 -12.19 5.90 -8.03
CA ILE A 35 -13.30 5.13 -7.45
C ILE A 35 -12.88 3.68 -7.18
N LEU A 36 -12.20 3.02 -8.12
CA LEU A 36 -11.73 1.64 -7.95
C LEU A 36 -10.77 1.52 -6.76
N LEU A 37 -9.88 2.50 -6.55
CA LEU A 37 -8.96 2.53 -5.41
C LEU A 37 -9.70 2.73 -4.08
N ILE A 38 -10.76 3.54 -4.04
CA ILE A 38 -11.61 3.67 -2.85
C ILE A 38 -12.29 2.35 -2.52
N VAL A 39 -12.86 1.66 -3.51
CA VAL A 39 -13.48 0.34 -3.32
C VAL A 39 -12.45 -0.68 -2.83
N ALA A 40 -11.25 -0.70 -3.42
CA ALA A 40 -10.16 -1.56 -2.98
C ALA A 40 -9.72 -1.26 -1.53
N SER A 41 -9.71 0.02 -1.13
CA SER A 41 -9.38 0.44 0.23
C SER A 41 -10.40 -0.07 1.26
N LEU A 42 -11.70 -0.02 0.94
CA LEU A 42 -12.77 -0.57 1.78
C LEU A 42 -12.64 -2.09 1.94
N ILE A 43 -12.31 -2.80 0.86
CA ILE A 43 -12.02 -4.24 0.91
C ILE A 43 -10.82 -4.53 1.83
N MET A 44 -9.75 -3.73 1.74
CA MET A 44 -8.59 -3.88 2.63
C MET A 44 -8.91 -3.60 4.09
N LEU A 45 -9.75 -2.61 4.40
CA LEU A 45 -10.24 -2.37 5.76
C LEU A 45 -11.03 -3.55 6.32
N TYR A 46 -11.86 -4.19 5.48
CA TYR A 46 -12.55 -5.41 5.87
C TYR A 46 -11.56 -6.54 6.19
N PHE A 47 -10.54 -6.75 5.35
CA PHE A 47 -9.49 -7.72 5.63
C PHE A 47 -8.64 -7.38 6.85
N TYR A 48 -8.45 -6.10 7.18
CA TYR A 48 -7.77 -5.68 8.39
C TYR A 48 -8.51 -6.14 9.66
N LYS A 49 -9.84 -6.10 9.67
CA LYS A 49 -10.63 -6.66 10.78
C LYS A 49 -10.34 -8.16 10.97
N LEU A 50 -10.19 -8.89 9.88
CA LEU A 50 -9.85 -10.32 9.91
C LEU A 50 -8.39 -10.55 10.36
N SER A 51 -7.46 -9.69 9.97
CA SER A 51 -6.05 -9.79 10.40
C SER A 51 -5.90 -9.54 11.90
N LEU A 52 -6.69 -8.64 12.49
CA LEU A 52 -6.73 -8.39 13.94
C LEU A 52 -7.20 -9.60 14.76
N GLN A 53 -8.07 -10.45 14.20
CA GLN A 53 -8.42 -11.71 14.86
C GLN A 53 -7.28 -12.72 14.78
N LYS A 54 -6.60 -12.81 13.63
CA LYS A 54 -5.48 -13.73 13.43
C LYS A 54 -4.28 -13.42 14.34
N ILE A 55 -3.94 -12.14 14.50
CA ILE A 55 -2.85 -11.71 15.40
C ILE A 55 -3.18 -12.02 16.86
N ARG A 56 -4.45 -11.88 17.29
CA ARG A 56 -4.88 -12.26 18.65
C ARG A 56 -4.72 -13.76 18.88
N ASN A 57 -5.22 -14.57 17.95
CA ASN A 57 -5.10 -16.02 18.04
C ASN A 57 -3.63 -16.48 18.03
N TYR A 58 -2.76 -15.79 17.29
CA TYR A 58 -1.32 -16.07 17.29
C TYR A 58 -0.70 -15.81 18.67
N LYS A 59 -1.00 -14.66 19.28
CA LYS A 59 -0.54 -14.32 20.63
C LYS A 59 -1.05 -15.33 21.67
N GLU A 60 -2.31 -15.72 21.58
CA GLU A 60 -2.92 -16.71 22.47
C GLU A 60 -2.18 -18.05 22.39
N LYS A 61 -1.89 -18.55 21.19
CA LYS A 61 -1.12 -19.79 20.99
C LYS A 61 0.29 -19.71 21.58
N GLN A 62 1.01 -18.62 21.35
CA GLN A 62 2.33 -18.42 21.95
C GLN A 62 2.26 -18.41 23.48
N LEU A 63 1.24 -17.78 24.05
CA LEU A 63 1.02 -17.75 25.50
C LEU A 63 0.67 -19.14 26.06
N GLU A 64 -0.11 -19.93 25.34
CA GLU A 64 -0.44 -21.31 25.72
C GLU A 64 0.79 -22.19 25.76
N GLU A 65 1.66 -22.10 24.75
CA GLU A 65 2.95 -22.82 24.72
C GLU A 65 3.85 -22.38 25.87
N TYR A 66 3.99 -21.06 26.08
CA TYR A 66 4.77 -20.52 27.19
C TYR A 66 4.27 -21.00 28.56
N LYS A 67 2.95 -21.13 28.75
CA LYS A 67 2.34 -21.64 29.99
C LYS A 67 2.62 -23.12 30.24
N LYS A 68 2.75 -23.93 29.18
CA LYS A 68 3.13 -25.35 29.30
C LYS A 68 4.55 -25.49 29.83
N ASP A 69 5.44 -24.63 29.38
CA ASP A 69 6.85 -24.63 29.82
C ASP A 69 7.03 -23.98 31.20
N ASN A 70 6.10 -23.13 31.62
CA ASN A 70 6.16 -22.37 32.87
C ASN A 70 4.91 -22.56 33.76
N PRO A 71 4.64 -23.79 34.25
CA PRO A 71 3.40 -24.12 34.97
C PRO A 71 3.22 -23.38 36.31
N ARG A 72 4.29 -22.78 36.86
CA ARG A 72 4.24 -21.98 38.10
C ARG A 72 3.62 -20.59 37.88
N LEU A 73 3.64 -20.08 36.65
CA LEU A 73 3.17 -18.73 36.31
C LEU A 73 1.68 -18.76 35.95
N LYS A 74 0.82 -18.78 36.98
CA LYS A 74 -0.64 -18.76 36.81
C LYS A 74 -1.14 -17.35 36.47
N GLY A 75 -2.12 -17.26 35.58
CA GLY A 75 -2.78 -15.99 35.24
C GLY A 75 -1.96 -15.02 34.40
N ILE A 76 -0.78 -15.43 33.89
CA ILE A 76 0.06 -14.57 33.07
C ILE A 76 -0.62 -14.22 31.73
N THR A 77 -0.56 -12.94 31.38
CA THR A 77 -1.03 -12.39 30.10
C THR A 77 0.12 -12.32 29.10
N TYR A 78 -0.20 -12.19 27.82
CA TYR A 78 0.81 -12.12 26.77
C TYR A 78 1.76 -10.93 27.00
N GLU A 79 1.20 -9.77 27.35
CA GLU A 79 1.93 -8.52 27.57
C GLU A 79 2.92 -8.61 28.75
N ASN A 80 2.59 -9.42 29.76
CA ASN A 80 3.40 -9.59 30.97
C ASN A 80 4.34 -10.80 30.91
N SER A 81 4.23 -11.63 29.87
CA SER A 81 5.05 -12.85 29.70
C SER A 81 6.43 -12.61 29.10
N GLY A 82 6.71 -11.38 28.64
CA GLY A 82 7.94 -11.06 27.88
C GLY A 82 7.94 -11.61 26.46
N LEU A 83 6.86 -12.28 26.03
CA LEU A 83 6.67 -12.68 24.64
C LEU A 83 6.52 -11.46 23.75
N TYR A 84 7.11 -11.53 22.57
CA TYR A 84 7.01 -10.49 21.56
C TYR A 84 6.53 -11.07 20.25
N LEU A 85 5.75 -10.28 19.51
CA LEU A 85 5.32 -10.64 18.18
C LEU A 85 6.47 -10.40 17.21
N PRO A 86 6.96 -11.40 16.45
CA PRO A 86 8.03 -11.21 15.48
C PRO A 86 7.72 -10.07 14.49
N GLY A 87 8.74 -9.34 14.05
CA GLY A 87 8.58 -8.19 13.16
C GLY A 87 7.86 -8.55 11.85
N TRP A 88 8.15 -9.72 11.30
CA TRP A 88 7.50 -10.22 10.08
C TRP A 88 6.00 -10.48 10.27
N GLU A 89 5.58 -11.07 11.40
CA GLU A 89 4.16 -11.28 11.70
C GLU A 89 3.44 -9.95 11.91
N ARG A 90 4.06 -8.97 12.59
CA ARG A 90 3.51 -7.60 12.68
C ARG A 90 3.28 -6.98 11.32
N MET A 91 4.27 -7.08 10.42
CA MET A 91 4.14 -6.55 9.07
C MET A 91 3.00 -7.24 8.33
N LYS A 92 3.00 -8.57 8.29
CA LYS A 92 1.97 -9.38 7.62
C LYS A 92 0.54 -9.03 8.01
N TYR A 93 0.27 -8.83 9.31
CA TYR A 93 -1.07 -8.50 9.78
C TYR A 93 -1.44 -7.02 9.60
N ASN A 94 -0.45 -6.13 9.45
CA ASN A 94 -0.67 -4.70 9.21
C ASN A 94 -0.68 -4.31 7.73
N ILE A 95 -0.27 -5.19 6.80
CA ILE A 95 -0.32 -4.95 5.35
C ILE A 95 -1.68 -4.40 4.88
N PRO A 96 -2.84 -4.97 5.28
CA PRO A 96 -4.13 -4.44 4.83
C PRO A 96 -4.33 -2.97 5.21
N LEU A 97 -3.98 -2.59 6.45
CA LEU A 97 -4.07 -1.20 6.91
C LEU A 97 -3.12 -0.28 6.13
N PHE A 98 -1.89 -0.73 5.89
CA PHE A 98 -0.92 0.02 5.09
C PHE A 98 -1.44 0.27 3.66
N LEU A 99 -1.98 -0.77 3.02
CA LEU A 99 -2.55 -0.68 1.67
C LEU A 99 -3.79 0.23 1.63
N THR A 100 -4.63 0.23 2.66
CA THR A 100 -5.75 1.17 2.79
C THR A 100 -5.27 2.62 2.72
N VAL A 101 -4.26 2.99 3.52
CA VAL A 101 -3.73 4.36 3.55
C VAL A 101 -3.09 4.72 2.22
N LEU A 102 -2.35 3.79 1.61
CA LEU A 102 -1.73 3.97 0.30
C LEU A 102 -2.77 4.22 -0.79
N PHE A 103 -3.81 3.39 -0.88
CA PHE A 103 -4.86 3.50 -1.89
C PHE A 103 -5.67 4.79 -1.74
N ILE A 104 -5.97 5.21 -0.51
CA ILE A 104 -6.64 6.50 -0.27
C ILE A 104 -5.77 7.66 -0.73
N SER A 105 -4.48 7.64 -0.40
CA SER A 105 -3.54 8.69 -0.79
C SER A 105 -3.45 8.82 -2.32
N ILE A 106 -3.36 7.70 -3.03
CA ILE A 106 -3.36 7.68 -4.50
C ILE A 106 -4.71 8.12 -5.06
N ALA A 107 -5.83 7.68 -4.49
CA ALA A 107 -7.17 8.08 -4.95
C ALA A 107 -7.37 9.60 -4.85
N ILE A 108 -6.88 10.24 -3.77
CA ILE A 108 -6.91 11.70 -3.62
C ILE A 108 -6.16 12.38 -4.77
N LEU A 109 -4.96 11.90 -5.11
CA LEU A 109 -4.20 12.44 -6.24
C LEU A 109 -4.96 12.26 -7.56
N MET A 110 -5.58 11.10 -7.78
CA MET A 110 -6.37 10.85 -8.99
C MET A 110 -7.58 11.79 -9.10
N PHE A 111 -8.25 12.10 -8.00
CA PHE A 111 -9.35 13.07 -8.02
C PHE A 111 -8.87 14.49 -8.33
N ILE A 112 -7.73 14.91 -7.77
CA ILE A 112 -7.11 16.20 -8.09
C ILE A 112 -6.78 16.29 -9.59
N TYR A 113 -6.17 15.24 -10.16
CA TYR A 113 -5.86 15.20 -11.59
C TYR A 113 -7.09 15.13 -12.49
N SER A 114 -8.21 14.56 -12.01
CA SER A 114 -9.46 14.56 -12.77
C SER A 114 -10.15 15.93 -12.79
N ALA A 115 -9.90 16.76 -11.76
CA ALA A 115 -10.56 18.06 -11.57
C ALA A 115 -9.80 19.22 -12.25
N ASN A 116 -8.47 19.14 -12.32
CA ASN A 116 -7.63 20.07 -13.08
C ASN A 116 -7.73 19.79 -14.58
#